data_AF-A0A6M4G844-F1
#
_entry.id   AF-A0A6M4G844-F1
#
_cell.length_a   1.000
_cell.length_b   1.000
_cell.length_c   1.000
_cell.angle_alpha   90.00
_cell.angle_beta   90.00
_cell.angle_gamma   90.00
#
_symmetry.space_group_name_H-M   'P 1'
#
loop_
_entity.id
_entity.type
_entity.pdbx_description
1 polymer ?
#
loop_
_entity_poly.entity_id
_entity_poly.type
_entity_poly.pdbx_seq_one_letter_code
_entity_poly.pdbx_strand_id
1 'polypeptide(L)'
;MTAPTPLPRIGDAYDPDCPTRHVLDRIGDKWAVLVMLTLKDGPVRFNDLRRRIGAISQKMLSQTLKSLERDGLVSRAAYATVPVTVEYRLTEMAQGLIGILDQITRWAEGHVGAIMDARRAHDAREVEAA
;
A
#
# COMPACT_ATOMS: atom_id res chain seq x y z
N MET A 1 23.56 25.72 6.87
CA MET A 1 23.02 25.10 5.64
C MET A 1 23.80 23.81 5.41
N THR A 2 23.45 22.76 6.15
CA THR A 2 24.03 21.42 5.93
C THR A 2 23.39 20.83 4.69
N ALA A 3 24.21 20.43 3.71
CA ALA A 3 23.74 19.68 2.55
C ALA A 3 23.10 18.36 3.02
N PRO A 4 22.02 17.88 2.36
CA PRO A 4 21.46 16.58 2.69
C PRO A 4 22.53 15.50 2.51
N THR A 5 22.75 14.70 3.55
CA THR A 5 23.60 13.51 3.49
C THR A 5 23.13 12.64 2.31
N PRO A 6 24.03 12.22 1.40
CA PRO A 6 23.64 11.34 0.31
C PRO A 6 23.07 10.06 0.88
N LEU A 7 21.83 9.75 0.52
CA LEU A 7 21.16 8.54 0.99
C LEU A 7 21.94 7.31 0.54
N PRO A 8 22.16 6.32 1.42
CA PRO A 8 22.87 5.11 1.06
C PRO A 8 22.13 4.38 -0.07
N ARG A 9 22.87 3.87 -1.05
CA ARG A 9 22.31 3.11 -2.18
C ARG A 9 21.77 1.73 -1.79
N ILE A 10 22.05 1.30 -0.55
CA ILE A 10 21.57 0.06 0.06
C ILE A 10 20.94 0.47 1.39
N GLY A 11 19.67 0.10 1.60
CA GLY A 11 18.97 0.37 2.85
C GLY A 11 19.28 -0.68 3.92
N ASP A 12 19.26 -0.26 5.18
CA ASP A 12 19.25 -1.13 6.35
C ASP A 12 17.97 -0.82 7.16
N ALA A 13 17.17 -1.83 7.50
CA ALA A 13 15.96 -1.65 8.30
C ALA A 13 16.26 -1.60 9.81
N TYR A 14 17.43 -2.06 10.23
CA TYR A 14 17.85 -2.12 11.63
C TYR A 14 18.62 -0.86 12.05
N ASP A 15 19.23 -0.15 11.09
CA ASP A 15 19.79 1.18 11.30
C ASP A 15 18.67 2.21 11.60
N PRO A 16 18.67 2.88 12.78
CA PRO A 16 17.66 3.86 13.13
C PRO A 16 17.71 5.14 12.30
N ASP A 17 18.85 5.47 11.67
CA ASP A 17 19.01 6.67 10.83
C ASP A 17 18.71 6.39 9.36
N CYS A 18 18.44 5.13 9.00
CA CYS A 18 18.13 4.73 7.64
C CYS A 18 16.62 4.82 7.34
N PRO A 19 16.20 5.47 6.23
CA PRO A 19 14.79 5.68 5.92
C PRO A 19 14.05 4.42 5.43
N THR A 20 14.70 3.25 5.41
CA THR A 20 14.09 1.97 4.97
C THR A 20 12.75 1.71 5.65
N ARG A 21 12.62 2.05 6.94
CA ARG A 21 11.36 1.87 7.69
C ARG A 21 10.21 2.69 7.13
N HIS A 22 10.45 3.88 6.60
CA HIS A 22 9.40 4.67 5.94
C HIS A 22 8.85 3.97 4.69
N VAL A 23 9.72 3.27 3.95
CA VAL A 23 9.29 2.45 2.81
C VAL A 23 8.50 1.24 3.29
N LEU A 24 8.95 0.58 4.36
CA LEU A 24 8.22 -0.53 4.98
C LEU A 24 6.83 -0.11 5.50
N ASP A 25 6.73 1.06 6.12
CA ASP A 25 5.45 1.63 6.57
C ASP A 25 4.51 1.87 5.38
N ARG A 26 5.03 2.37 4.25
CA ARG A 26 4.24 2.56 3.02
C ARG A 26 3.68 1.25 2.48
N ILE A 27 4.50 0.21 2.41
CA ILE A 27 4.06 -1.11 1.89
C ILE A 27 3.22 -1.89 2.89
N GLY A 28 3.26 -1.52 4.18
CA GLY A 28 2.40 -2.06 5.24
C GLY A 28 1.06 -1.34 5.39
N ASP A 29 0.90 -0.14 4.80
CA ASP A 29 -0.36 0.59 4.85
C ASP A 29 -1.46 -0.15 4.09
N LYS A 30 -2.55 -0.47 4.79
CA LYS A 30 -3.71 -1.20 4.26
C LYS A 30 -4.18 -0.65 2.91
N TRP A 31 -4.35 0.67 2.82
CA TRP A 31 -4.91 1.28 1.61
C TRP A 31 -3.90 1.30 0.47
N ALA A 32 -2.63 1.56 0.77
CA ALA A 32 -1.55 1.48 -0.21
C ALA A 32 -1.50 0.10 -0.88
N VAL A 33 -1.53 -0.98 -0.09
CA VAL A 33 -1.55 -2.36 -0.60
C VAL A 33 -2.76 -2.60 -1.50
N LEU A 34 -3.98 -2.25 -1.04
CA LEU A 34 -5.20 -2.47 -1.81
C LEU A 34 -5.23 -1.67 -3.12
N VAL A 35 -4.74 -0.42 -3.11
CA VAL A 35 -4.60 0.40 -4.32
C VAL A 35 -3.63 -0.28 -5.30
N MET A 36 -2.46 -0.67 -4.83
CA MET A 36 -1.43 -1.29 -5.66
C MET A 36 -1.92 -2.62 -6.27
N LEU A 37 -2.54 -3.50 -5.48
CA LEU A 37 -3.12 -4.75 -5.97
C LEU A 37 -4.25 -4.51 -6.99
N THR A 38 -5.05 -3.46 -6.82
CA THR A 38 -6.12 -3.12 -7.78
C THR A 38 -5.58 -2.63 -9.12
N LEU A 39 -4.39 -2.03 -9.12
CA LEU A 39 -3.69 -1.52 -10.31
C LEU A 39 -2.83 -2.58 -11.02
N LYS A 40 -2.75 -3.81 -10.50
CA LYS A 40 -1.86 -4.86 -11.03
C LYS A 40 -2.14 -5.19 -12.50
N ASP A 41 -3.42 -5.18 -12.89
CA ASP A 41 -3.88 -5.58 -14.23
C ASP A 41 -3.89 -4.42 -15.24
N GLY A 42 -3.50 -3.21 -14.82
CA GLY A 42 -3.42 -2.05 -15.72
C GLY A 42 -3.91 -0.74 -15.13
N PRO A 43 -4.02 0.31 -15.96
CA PRO A 43 -4.42 1.63 -15.51
C PRO A 43 -5.90 1.66 -15.09
N VAL A 44 -6.21 2.38 -14.02
CA VAL A 44 -7.58 2.48 -13.48
C VAL A 44 -7.91 3.94 -13.12
N ARG A 45 -9.16 4.34 -13.35
CA ARG A 45 -9.66 5.68 -12.98
C ARG A 45 -9.95 5.78 -11.48
N PHE A 46 -9.92 6.99 -10.94
CA PHE A 46 -10.15 7.25 -9.51
C PHE A 46 -11.44 6.60 -8.96
N ASN A 47 -12.57 6.80 -9.64
CA ASN A 47 -13.86 6.27 -9.17
C ASN A 47 -13.94 4.75 -9.28
N ASP A 48 -13.24 4.15 -10.25
CA ASP A 48 -13.17 2.70 -10.39
C ASP A 48 -12.30 2.08 -9.30
N LEU A 49 -11.17 2.72 -8.94
CA LEU A 49 -10.36 2.34 -7.77
C LEU A 49 -11.19 2.37 -6.50
N ARG A 50 -11.90 3.48 -6.23
CA ARG A 50 -12.73 3.62 -5.03
C ARG A 50 -13.81 2.53 -4.95
N ARG A 51 -14.44 2.23 -6.09
CA ARG A 51 -15.51 1.21 -6.17
C ARG A 51 -14.96 -0.20 -5.95
N ARG A 52 -13.82 -0.55 -6.55
CA ARG A 52 -13.20 -1.88 -6.43
C ARG A 52 -12.67 -2.14 -5.03
N ILE A 53 -12.00 -1.16 -4.43
CA ILE A 53 -11.40 -1.32 -3.09
C ILE A 53 -12.49 -1.41 -2.02
N GLY A 54 -13.55 -0.61 -2.14
CA GLY A 54 -14.62 -0.55 -1.13
C GLY A 54 -14.11 0.00 0.21
N ALA A 55 -15.04 0.48 1.05
CA ALA A 55 -14.77 1.03 2.39
C ALA A 55 -13.80 2.23 2.51
N ILE A 56 -12.99 2.53 1.49
CA ILE A 56 -12.08 3.68 1.46
C ILE A 56 -12.85 4.96 1.15
N SER A 57 -12.65 5.99 1.97
CA SER A 57 -13.22 7.31 1.69
C SER A 57 -12.52 7.97 0.51
N GLN A 58 -13.20 8.89 -0.18
CA GLN A 58 -12.58 9.67 -1.26
C GLN A 58 -11.34 10.44 -0.79
N LYS A 59 -11.42 11.06 0.39
CA LYS A 59 -10.29 11.78 1.00
C LYS A 59 -9.10 10.85 1.21
N MET A 60 -9.34 9.67 1.78
CA MET A 60 -8.29 8.69 2.01
C MET A 60 -7.68 8.20 0.70
N LEU A 61 -8.49 7.84 -0.30
CA LEU A 61 -7.98 7.41 -1.60
C LEU A 61 -7.11 8.47 -2.27
N SER A 62 -7.53 9.74 -2.26
CA SER A 62 -6.73 10.84 -2.79
C SER A 62 -5.40 11.01 -2.05
N GLN A 63 -5.40 10.87 -0.72
CA GLN A 63 -4.18 10.95 0.09
C GLN A 63 -3.23 9.78 -0.22
N THR A 64 -3.75 8.55 -0.26
CA THR A 64 -2.98 7.35 -0.59
C THR A 64 -2.37 7.44 -1.98
N LEU A 65 -3.13 7.84 -3.00
CA LEU A 65 -2.61 8.01 -4.36
C LEU A 65 -1.52 9.09 -4.43
N LYS A 66 -1.72 10.25 -3.79
CA LYS A 66 -0.72 11.31 -3.73
C LYS A 66 0.58 10.84 -3.08
N SER A 67 0.48 10.03 -2.03
CA SER A 67 1.64 9.45 -1.39
C SER A 67 2.35 8.40 -2.26
N LEU A 68 1.60 7.48 -2.87
CA LEU A 68 2.16 6.49 -3.79
C LEU A 68 2.82 7.12 -5.02
N GLU A 69 2.26 8.24 -5.51
CA GLU A 69 2.86 9.05 -6.57
C GLU A 69 4.18 9.69 -6.11
N ARG A 70 4.19 10.28 -4.90
CA ARG A 70 5.41 10.86 -4.32
C ARG A 70 6.53 9.83 -4.15
N ASP A 71 6.17 8.62 -3.75
CA ASP A 71 7.10 7.51 -3.55
C ASP A 71 7.50 6.83 -4.88
N GLY A 72 6.95 7.28 -6.01
CA GLY A 72 7.26 6.76 -7.34
C GLY A 72 6.68 5.36 -7.62
N LEU A 73 5.73 4.89 -6.81
CA LEU A 73 5.11 3.58 -6.96
C LEU A 73 3.90 3.61 -7.93
N VAL A 74 3.25 4.77 -8.03
CA VAL A 74 2.11 5.00 -8.92
C VAL A 74 2.39 6.22 -9.79
N SER A 75 2.00 6.17 -11.07
CA SER A 75 1.96 7.32 -11.96
C SER A 75 0.52 7.73 -12.26
N ARG A 76 0.34 9.03 -12.52
CA ARG A 76 -0.96 9.63 -12.85
C ARG A 76 -0.90 10.25 -14.24
N ALA A 77 -1.79 9.82 -15.13
CA ALA A 77 -1.92 10.37 -16.49
C ALA A 77 -3.28 11.04 -16.66
N ALA A 78 -3.29 12.24 -17.24
CA ALA A 78 -4.51 12.96 -17.60
C ALA A 78 -4.66 12.98 -19.12
N TYR A 79 -5.83 12.62 -19.61
CA TYR A 79 -6.16 12.54 -21.04
C TYR A 79 -7.17 13.61 -21.40
N ALA A 80 -6.89 14.37 -22.46
CA ALA A 80 -7.74 15.42 -23.01
C ALA A 80 -8.99 14.81 -23.69
N THR A 81 -9.92 14.35 -22.85
CA THR A 81 -11.22 13.79 -23.21
C THR A 81 -12.31 14.72 -22.69
N VAL A 82 -13.56 14.53 -23.13
CA VAL A 82 -14.71 15.27 -22.62
C VAL A 82 -15.66 14.29 -21.92
N PRO A 83 -15.76 14.31 -20.57
CA PRO A 83 -14.94 15.06 -19.61
C PRO A 83 -13.51 14.50 -19.49
N VAL A 84 -12.57 15.31 -18.93
CA VAL A 84 -11.16 14.92 -18.76
C VAL A 84 -11.06 13.64 -17.93
N THR A 85 -10.36 12.65 -18.49
CA THR A 85 -10.13 11.36 -17.86
C THR A 85 -8.78 11.36 -17.17
N VAL A 86 -8.73 10.85 -15.93
CA VAL A 86 -7.49 10.65 -15.17
C VAL A 86 -7.36 9.18 -14.83
N GLU A 87 -6.21 8.61 -15.14
CA GLU A 87 -5.87 7.22 -14.85
C GLU A 87 -4.62 7.13 -13.99
N TYR A 88 -4.58 6.10 -13.17
CA TYR A 88 -3.47 5.76 -12.29
C TYR A 88 -2.92 4.41 -12.72
N ARG A 89 -1.61 4.25 -12.70
CA ARG A 89 -0.91 3.01 -13.08
C ARG A 89 0.26 2.77 -12.15
N LEU A 90 0.60 1.51 -11.90
CA LEU A 90 1.88 1.17 -11.27
C LEU A 90 3.06 1.57 -12.16
N THR A 91 4.12 2.08 -11.54
CA THR A 91 5.40 2.29 -12.23
C THR A 91 6.14 0.97 -12.40
N GLU A 92 7.20 0.97 -13.23
CA GLU A 92 8.08 -0.20 -13.38
C GLU A 92 8.72 -0.62 -12.04
N MET A 93 9.10 0.35 -11.21
CA MET A 93 9.65 0.12 -9.87
C MET A 93 8.67 -0.66 -8.97
N ALA A 94 7.37 -0.39 -9.08
CA ALA A 94 6.37 -1.08 -8.28
C ALA A 94 6.04 -2.50 -8.77
N GLN A 95 6.33 -2.85 -10.03
CA GLN A 95 5.98 -4.17 -10.59
C GLN A 95 6.62 -5.33 -9.81
N GLY A 96 7.88 -5.19 -9.39
CA GLY A 96 8.57 -6.19 -8.57
C GLY A 96 7.96 -6.36 -7.17
N LEU A 97 7.39 -5.29 -6.62
CA LEU A 97 6.73 -5.30 -5.31
C LEU A 97 5.36 -5.99 -5.36
N ILE A 98 4.60 -5.86 -6.47
CA ILE A 98 3.27 -6.47 -6.58
C ILE A 98 3.29 -7.98 -6.39
N GLY A 99 4.27 -8.66 -6.98
CA GLY A 99 4.39 -10.12 -6.83
C GLY A 99 4.55 -10.55 -5.37
N ILE A 100 5.23 -9.74 -4.55
CA ILE A 100 5.40 -10.00 -3.11
C ILE A 100 4.10 -9.72 -2.37
N LEU A 101 3.47 -8.57 -2.63
CA LEU A 101 2.21 -8.20 -1.99
C LEU A 101 1.10 -9.23 -2.28
N ASP A 102 1.01 -9.70 -3.52
CA ASP A 102 0.05 -10.72 -3.95
C ASP A 102 0.29 -12.08 -3.26
N GLN A 103 1.54 -12.44 -2.99
CA GLN A 103 1.88 -13.62 -2.16
C GLN A 103 1.46 -13.44 -0.69
N ILE A 104 1.75 -12.28 -0.10
CA ILE A 104 1.37 -11.96 1.28
C ILE A 104 -0.16 -11.99 1.42
N THR A 105 -0.88 -11.37 0.46
CA THR A 105 -2.34 -11.33 0.46
C THR A 105 -2.93 -12.73 0.36
N ARG A 106 -2.46 -13.58 -0.55
CA ARG A 106 -2.93 -14.98 -0.64
C ARG A 106 -2.68 -15.76 0.65
N TRP A 107 -1.51 -15.61 1.26
CA TRP A 107 -1.22 -16.25 2.54
C TRP A 107 -2.20 -15.78 3.62
N ALA A 108 -2.43 -14.46 3.71
CA ALA A 108 -3.35 -13.88 4.69
C ALA A 108 -4.80 -14.35 4.47
N GLU A 109 -5.27 -14.39 3.24
CA GLU A 109 -6.60 -14.90 2.87
C GLU A 109 -6.77 -16.38 3.26
N GLY A 110 -5.73 -17.20 3.05
CA GLY A 110 -5.74 -18.61 3.44
C GLY A 110 -5.71 -18.86 4.96
N HIS A 111 -5.21 -17.90 5.75
CA HIS A 111 -5.02 -18.07 7.20
C HIS A 111 -5.93 -17.18 8.06
N VAL A 112 -6.76 -16.33 7.46
CA VAL A 112 -7.59 -15.36 8.20
C VAL A 112 -8.45 -16.02 9.27
N GLY A 113 -9.06 -17.18 8.99
CA GLY A 113 -9.86 -17.92 9.95
C GLY A 113 -9.06 -18.32 11.19
N ALA A 114 -7.93 -19.01 10.99
CA ALA A 114 -7.05 -19.45 12.06
C ALA A 114 -6.50 -18.28 12.89
N ILE A 115 -6.17 -17.14 12.25
CA ILE A 115 -5.73 -15.94 12.95
C ILE A 115 -6.85 -15.35 13.82
N MET A 116 -8.09 -15.29 13.32
CA MET A 116 -9.23 -14.80 14.11
C MET A 116 -9.57 -15.72 15.27
N ASP A 117 -9.46 -17.04 15.10
CA ASP A 117 -9.61 -18.01 16.19
C ASP A 117 -8.53 -17.82 17.26
N ALA A 118 -7.27 -17.69 16.85
CA ALA A 118 -6.16 -17.46 17.76
C ALA A 118 -6.33 -16.16 18.57
N ARG A 119 -6.82 -15.08 17.95
CA ARG A 119 -7.14 -13.81 18.63
C ARG A 119 -8.24 -13.99 19.67
N ARG A 120 -9.36 -14.59 19.30
CA ARG A 120 -10.47 -14.87 20.23
C ARG A 120 -10.01 -15.69 21.44
N ALA A 121 -9.20 -16.72 21.20
CA ALA A 121 -8.66 -17.57 22.27
C ALA A 121 -7.69 -16.81 23.19
N HIS A 122 -6.93 -15.85 22.67
CA HIS A 122 -6.06 -14.99 23.48
C HIS A 122 -6.88 -14.04 24.35
N ASP A 123 -7.82 -13.31 23.74
CA ASP A 123 -8.66 -12.33 24.42
C ASP A 123 -9.49 -13.00 25.55
N ALA A 124 -9.97 -14.22 25.33
CA ALA A 124 -10.66 -14.99 26.37
C ALA A 124 -9.77 -15.31 27.58
N ARG A 125 -8.49 -15.69 27.35
CA ARG A 125 -7.54 -15.96 28.44
C ARG A 125 -7.19 -14.71 29.24
N GLU A 126 -7.09 -13.54 28.60
CA GLU A 126 -6.84 -12.29 29.31
C GLU A 126 -8.01 -11.88 30.21
N VAL A 127 -9.25 -12.10 29.77
CA VAL A 127 -10.45 -11.84 30.58
C VAL A 127 -10.57 -12.80 31.76
N GLU A 128 -10.23 -14.08 31.59
CA GLU A 128 -10.27 -15.08 32.68
C GLU A 128 -9.17 -14.86 33.74
N ALA A 129 -8.07 -14.20 33.36
CA ALA A 129 -6.95 -13.91 34.26
C ALA A 129 -7.10 -12.58 35.05
N ALA A 130 -8.10 -11.76 34.72
CA ALA A 130 -8.37 -10.46 35.33
C ALA A 130 -9.50 -10.52 36.37
#